data_AF-A0A662A5H1-F1
#
_entry.id   AF-A0A662A5H1-F1
#
_cell.length_a   1.000
_cell.length_b   1.000
_cell.length_c   1.000
_cell.angle_alpha   90.00
_cell.angle_beta   90.00
_cell.angle_gamma   90.00
#
_symmetry.space_group_name_H-M   'P 1'
#
loop_
_entity.id
_entity.type
_entity.pdbx_description
1 polymer ?
#
loop_
_entity_poly.entity_id
_entity_poly.type
_entity_poly.pdbx_seq_one_letter_code
_entity_poly.pdbx_strand_id
1 'polypeptide(L)'
;MKRTFFLIPAIITILFLNSCEHTKKKVALRSSGKTAELIVVTNNQTQWEENIGDSIKAFYQQEFKVLPQPEPIFNLANVPMAVFMDSKMFRTHHNVLIVDIKKGAKKTEMEARKDYWSSPQRVVKITAPNREAFLQFFEEKKETILGIQMQSERERIYSLFKAFRDITLREKIHKAYDFTLEMPSGFYIAKQYSNFAWIRKEAKNNSQGIMIYSYDFADTSAFDPTRIISYRDSLTKEFVPGPTEGSYMAVSKKYIQPEFKEVNFLGMYAIETRGLWKVENDFMGGPFVSYTFVDEKRNRVITLDGYAYAPNAPKRDLMIQLESMFYSLKLDK
;
A
#
# COMPACT_ATOMS: atom_id res chain seq x y z
N MET A 1 -78.46 -50.31 -4.41
CA MET A 1 -78.57 -48.90 -4.85
C MET A 1 -77.47 -48.09 -4.20
N LYS A 2 -76.82 -47.26 -5.02
CA LYS A 2 -75.67 -46.40 -4.71
C LYS A 2 -75.89 -45.52 -3.46
N ARG A 3 -74.83 -45.32 -2.67
CA ARG A 3 -74.37 -43.98 -2.22
C ARG A 3 -72.98 -44.08 -1.58
N THR A 4 -71.99 -43.88 -2.43
CA THR A 4 -70.59 -43.56 -2.11
C THR A 4 -70.51 -42.20 -1.43
N PHE A 5 -69.96 -42.15 -0.21
CA PHE A 5 -69.41 -40.92 0.38
C PHE A 5 -67.91 -41.12 0.55
N PHE A 6 -67.14 -40.48 -0.34
CA PHE A 6 -65.69 -40.41 -0.27
C PHE A 6 -65.30 -39.45 0.87
N LEU A 7 -64.63 -39.98 1.90
CA LEU A 7 -63.93 -39.20 2.93
C LEU A 7 -62.62 -38.70 2.33
N ILE A 8 -62.53 -37.40 2.07
CA ILE A 8 -61.29 -36.70 1.67
C ILE A 8 -60.49 -36.41 2.95
N PRO A 9 -59.26 -36.93 3.12
CA PRO A 9 -58.40 -36.47 4.19
C PRO A 9 -57.78 -35.13 3.77
N ALA A 10 -57.99 -34.10 4.60
CA ALA A 10 -57.36 -32.79 4.45
C ALA A 10 -55.84 -32.92 4.67
N ILE A 11 -55.10 -32.90 3.56
CA ILE A 11 -53.64 -32.75 3.56
C ILE A 11 -53.33 -31.31 3.94
N ILE A 12 -52.92 -31.10 5.19
CA ILE A 12 -52.33 -29.85 5.67
C ILE A 12 -50.91 -29.78 5.11
N THR A 13 -50.78 -29.17 3.93
CA THR A 13 -49.48 -28.82 3.36
C THR A 13 -48.93 -27.62 4.14
N ILE A 14 -48.05 -27.89 5.10
CA ILE A 14 -47.22 -26.87 5.74
C ILE A 14 -46.28 -26.32 4.66
N LEU A 15 -46.67 -25.18 4.08
CA LEU A 15 -45.81 -24.35 3.25
C LEU A 15 -44.72 -23.76 4.16
N PHE A 16 -43.56 -24.42 4.19
CA PHE A 16 -42.33 -23.85 4.69
C PHE A 16 -41.94 -22.67 3.79
N LEU A 17 -42.37 -21.47 4.19
CA LEU A 17 -41.81 -20.22 3.69
C LEU A 17 -40.37 -20.12 4.19
N ASN A 18 -39.44 -20.71 3.43
CA ASN A 18 -38.03 -20.37 3.50
C ASN A 18 -37.88 -18.93 3.02
N SER A 19 -38.03 -17.97 3.94
CA SER A 19 -37.54 -16.61 3.76
C SER A 19 -36.01 -16.68 3.74
N CYS A 20 -35.48 -16.95 2.56
CA CYS A 20 -34.08 -16.74 2.28
C CYS A 20 -33.88 -15.22 2.27
N GLU A 21 -33.50 -14.68 3.42
CA GLU A 21 -33.08 -13.30 3.57
C GLU A 21 -31.80 -13.13 2.74
N HIS A 22 -31.97 -12.88 1.44
CA HIS A 22 -30.91 -12.38 0.59
C HIS A 22 -30.54 -11.00 1.14
N THR A 23 -29.61 -10.98 2.09
CA THR A 23 -28.80 -9.81 2.39
C THR A 23 -28.02 -9.53 1.11
N LYS A 24 -28.64 -8.76 0.20
CA LYS A 24 -27.95 -8.13 -0.90
C LYS A 24 -26.86 -7.30 -0.24
N LYS A 25 -25.62 -7.81 -0.21
CA LYS A 25 -24.44 -6.99 0.07
C LYS A 25 -24.58 -5.79 -0.85
N LYS A 26 -24.89 -4.61 -0.30
CA LYS A 26 -24.86 -3.36 -1.07
C LYS A 26 -23.50 -3.36 -1.75
N VAL A 27 -23.49 -3.36 -3.07
CA VAL A 27 -22.24 -3.22 -3.83
C VAL A 27 -21.67 -1.87 -3.40
N ALA A 28 -20.62 -1.90 -2.59
CA ALA A 28 -19.97 -0.69 -2.14
C ALA A 28 -19.50 0.06 -3.38
N LEU A 29 -19.82 1.35 -3.45
CA LEU A 29 -19.38 2.20 -4.56
C LEU A 29 -17.85 2.16 -4.61
N ARG A 30 -17.26 2.13 -5.81
CA ARG A 30 -15.81 2.20 -5.93
C ARG A 30 -15.32 3.58 -5.46
N SER A 31 -14.27 3.59 -4.64
CA SER A 31 -13.69 4.85 -4.16
C SER A 31 -13.05 5.68 -5.28
N SER A 32 -13.06 7.00 -5.10
CA SER A 32 -12.47 8.00 -6.02
C SER A 32 -11.17 8.59 -5.44
N GLY A 33 -10.44 9.36 -6.26
CA GLY A 33 -9.22 10.07 -5.87
C GLY A 33 -7.95 9.54 -6.55
N LYS A 34 -6.93 10.39 -6.66
CA LYS A 34 -5.60 10.03 -7.15
C LYS A 34 -4.80 9.30 -6.08
N THR A 35 -3.70 8.65 -6.47
CA THR A 35 -2.80 8.01 -5.51
C THR A 35 -2.22 9.05 -4.54
N ALA A 36 -2.16 8.68 -3.26
CA ALA A 36 -1.70 9.52 -2.17
C ALA A 36 -2.39 10.90 -2.12
N GLU A 37 -3.70 10.92 -2.36
CA GLU A 37 -4.56 12.09 -2.12
C GLU A 37 -5.29 11.92 -0.79
N LEU A 38 -5.43 12.99 -0.01
CA LEU A 38 -6.13 12.99 1.27
C LEU A 38 -7.09 14.19 1.33
N ILE A 39 -8.38 13.88 1.52
CA ILE A 39 -9.36 14.91 1.84
C ILE A 39 -9.29 15.19 3.34
N VAL A 40 -9.01 16.44 3.71
CA VAL A 40 -9.04 16.92 5.08
C VAL A 40 -10.30 17.72 5.29
N VAL A 41 -11.16 17.26 6.18
CA VAL A 41 -12.44 17.91 6.50
C VAL A 41 -12.32 18.67 7.80
N THR A 42 -12.59 19.97 7.80
CA THR A 42 -12.57 20.84 9.00
C THR A 42 -13.95 21.45 9.23
N ASN A 43 -14.26 21.93 10.44
CA ASN A 43 -15.58 22.53 10.71
C ASN A 43 -15.84 23.76 9.82
N ASN A 44 -14.79 24.52 9.52
CA ASN A 44 -14.81 25.68 8.63
C ASN A 44 -13.43 25.95 8.01
N GLN A 45 -13.35 26.96 7.15
CA GLN A 45 -12.13 27.38 6.45
C GLN A 45 -11.08 27.98 7.40
N THR A 46 -11.49 28.80 8.37
CA THR A 46 -10.57 29.41 9.34
C THR A 46 -9.77 28.36 10.12
N GLN A 47 -10.40 27.26 10.52
CA GLN A 47 -9.71 26.14 11.16
C GLN A 47 -8.59 25.54 10.29
N TRP A 48 -8.76 25.53 8.96
CA TRP A 48 -7.77 25.04 8.02
C TRP A 48 -6.63 26.04 7.76
N GLU A 49 -6.92 27.33 7.85
CA GLU A 49 -5.94 28.40 7.64
C GLU A 49 -5.07 28.67 8.88
N GLU A 50 -5.47 28.15 10.04
CA GLU A 50 -4.74 28.25 11.30
C GLU A 50 -3.94 26.97 11.66
N ASN A 51 -3.42 26.92 12.89
CA ASN A 51 -2.53 25.89 13.44
C ASN A 51 -2.97 24.45 13.18
N ILE A 52 -4.28 24.16 13.10
CA ILE A 52 -4.78 22.81 12.79
C ILE A 52 -4.37 22.40 11.38
N GLY A 53 -4.71 23.22 10.39
CA GLY A 53 -4.31 22.95 9.01
C GLY A 53 -2.80 23.00 8.84
N ASP A 54 -2.11 23.93 9.48
CA ASP A 54 -0.64 24.00 9.43
C ASP A 54 0.05 22.74 9.96
N SER A 55 -0.42 22.20 11.09
CA SER A 55 0.15 20.98 11.67
C SER A 55 -0.11 19.76 10.77
N ILE A 56 -1.29 19.68 10.16
CA ILE A 56 -1.63 18.61 9.21
C ILE A 56 -0.78 18.73 7.94
N LYS A 57 -0.66 19.93 7.36
CA LYS A 57 0.19 20.21 6.20
C LYS A 57 1.65 19.85 6.48
N ALA A 58 2.21 20.33 7.58
CA ALA A 58 3.59 20.06 7.97
C ALA A 58 3.89 18.56 8.07
N PHE A 59 2.95 17.77 8.60
CA PHE A 59 3.12 16.34 8.73
C PHE A 59 2.93 15.57 7.41
N TYR A 60 1.84 15.81 6.69
CA TYR A 60 1.51 15.04 5.48
C TYR A 60 2.25 15.49 4.22
N GLN A 61 2.67 16.76 4.18
CA GLN A 61 3.41 17.32 3.05
C GLN A 61 4.94 17.28 3.27
N GLN A 62 5.40 16.63 4.34
CA GLN A 62 6.82 16.30 4.48
C GLN A 62 7.29 15.42 3.32
N GLU A 63 8.60 15.39 3.10
CA GLU A 63 9.18 14.64 2.00
C GLU A 63 8.94 13.13 2.16
N PHE A 64 8.46 12.49 1.08
CA PHE A 64 8.41 11.04 1.00
C PHE A 64 9.83 10.51 1.03
N LYS A 65 10.06 9.55 1.92
CA LYS A 65 11.39 9.05 2.26
C LYS A 65 12.17 8.60 1.02
N VAL A 66 13.41 9.07 0.96
CA VAL A 66 14.45 8.61 0.03
C VAL A 66 14.01 8.71 -1.44
N LEU A 67 13.61 9.91 -1.86
CA LEU A 67 13.43 10.26 -3.27
C LEU A 67 14.53 11.21 -3.75
N PRO A 68 14.95 11.12 -5.03
CA PRO A 68 15.93 12.06 -5.59
C PRO A 68 15.37 13.47 -5.76
N GLN A 69 14.05 13.60 -5.97
CA GLN A 69 13.34 14.89 -5.93
C GLN A 69 12.31 14.83 -4.79
N PRO A 70 12.23 15.86 -3.93
CA PRO A 70 11.23 15.94 -2.88
C PRO A 70 9.81 15.88 -3.43
N GLU A 71 8.99 14.99 -2.86
CA GLU A 71 7.56 14.88 -3.13
C GLU A 71 6.84 14.72 -1.79
N PRO A 72 5.67 15.34 -1.56
CA PRO A 72 4.96 15.20 -0.30
C PRO A 72 4.46 13.77 -0.11
N ILE A 73 4.36 13.28 1.13
CA ILE A 73 3.73 11.97 1.39
C ILE A 73 2.30 11.94 0.84
N PHE A 74 1.50 12.99 1.13
CA PHE A 74 0.14 13.17 0.59
C PHE A 74 -0.05 14.53 -0.08
N ASN A 75 -0.82 14.51 -1.16
CA ASN A 75 -1.46 15.72 -1.68
C ASN A 75 -2.73 15.96 -0.87
N LEU A 76 -2.85 17.13 -0.27
CA LEU A 76 -3.99 17.49 0.58
C LEU A 76 -4.99 18.35 -0.19
N ALA A 77 -6.28 18.06 0.01
CA ALA A 77 -7.36 18.96 -0.35
C ALA A 77 -8.27 19.18 0.87
N ASN A 78 -8.46 20.43 1.26
CA ASN A 78 -9.35 20.76 2.36
C ASN A 78 -10.80 20.99 1.88
N VAL A 79 -11.76 20.52 2.68
CA VAL A 79 -13.18 20.71 2.43
C VAL A 79 -13.89 21.03 3.74
N PRO A 80 -14.64 22.14 3.86
CA PRO A 80 -15.46 22.40 5.04
C PRO A 80 -16.52 21.33 5.25
N MET A 81 -16.84 21.03 6.52
CA MET A 81 -17.72 19.91 6.90
C MET A 81 -19.11 19.96 6.25
N ALA A 82 -19.71 21.15 6.12
CA ALA A 82 -20.99 21.31 5.42
C ALA A 82 -20.90 20.85 3.97
N VAL A 83 -19.86 21.30 3.24
CA VAL A 83 -19.63 20.94 1.84
C VAL A 83 -19.34 19.44 1.68
N PHE A 84 -18.58 18.86 2.60
CA PHE A 84 -18.30 17.42 2.62
C PHE A 84 -19.59 16.60 2.78
N MET A 85 -20.48 17.02 3.69
CA MET A 85 -21.74 16.32 3.97
C MET A 85 -22.75 16.42 2.82
N ASP A 86 -22.66 17.45 1.98
CA ASP A 86 -23.53 17.61 0.82
C ASP A 86 -22.98 16.91 -0.44
N SER A 87 -21.66 16.82 -0.58
CA SER A 87 -21.02 16.24 -1.77
C SER A 87 -20.74 14.74 -1.66
N LYS A 88 -21.44 13.95 -2.48
CA LYS A 88 -21.15 12.51 -2.64
C LYS A 88 -19.71 12.26 -3.11
N MET A 89 -19.18 13.13 -3.97
CA MET A 89 -17.83 12.99 -4.53
C MET A 89 -16.76 12.98 -3.44
N PHE A 90 -16.85 13.89 -2.45
CA PHE A 90 -15.90 13.94 -1.34
C PHE A 90 -16.10 12.78 -0.37
N ARG A 91 -17.35 12.40 -0.08
CA ARG A 91 -17.63 11.24 0.81
C ARG A 91 -17.12 9.93 0.23
N THR A 92 -17.07 9.76 -1.08
CA THR A 92 -16.57 8.53 -1.71
C THR A 92 -15.06 8.50 -1.91
N HIS A 93 -14.33 9.52 -1.49
CA HIS A 93 -12.87 9.57 -1.61
C HIS A 93 -12.18 8.50 -0.76
N HIS A 94 -11.15 7.83 -1.29
CA HIS A 94 -10.53 6.65 -0.66
C HIS A 94 -9.82 6.93 0.68
N ASN A 95 -9.32 8.15 0.89
CA ASN A 95 -8.73 8.59 2.16
C ASN A 95 -9.36 9.90 2.62
N VAL A 96 -9.88 9.92 3.84
CA VAL A 96 -10.50 11.10 4.46
C VAL A 96 -10.02 11.24 5.90
N LEU A 97 -9.60 12.43 6.29
CA LEU A 97 -9.33 12.83 7.67
C LEU A 97 -10.32 13.91 8.07
N ILE A 98 -11.21 13.63 9.02
CA ILE A 98 -12.20 14.57 9.54
C ILE A 98 -11.72 15.10 10.89
N VAL A 99 -11.59 16.42 11.00
CA VAL A 99 -11.26 17.13 12.23
C VAL A 99 -12.48 17.92 12.69
N ASP A 100 -13.07 17.48 13.80
CA ASP A 100 -14.31 17.99 14.36
C ASP A 100 -14.07 18.62 15.74
N ILE A 101 -13.85 19.93 15.77
CA ILE A 101 -13.75 20.71 17.01
C ILE A 101 -15.16 20.99 17.53
N LYS A 102 -15.57 20.18 18.51
CA LYS A 102 -16.92 20.20 19.08
C LYS A 102 -16.91 20.73 20.50
N LYS A 103 -17.36 21.98 20.68
CA LYS A 103 -17.58 22.59 22.00
C LYS A 103 -18.47 21.68 22.85
N GLY A 104 -18.02 21.32 24.04
CA GLY A 104 -18.73 20.42 24.96
C GLY A 104 -18.38 18.92 24.82
N ALA A 105 -17.49 18.53 23.90
CA ALA A 105 -16.89 17.20 23.96
C ALA A 105 -16.10 17.04 25.27
N LYS A 106 -16.21 15.88 25.94
CA LYS A 106 -15.54 15.64 27.23
C LYS A 106 -14.06 15.29 27.08
N LYS A 107 -13.68 14.65 25.98
CA LYS A 107 -12.31 14.21 25.68
C LYS A 107 -12.10 14.16 24.16
N THR A 108 -10.84 14.10 23.74
CA THR A 108 -10.49 13.85 22.33
C THR A 108 -10.67 12.36 22.03
N GLU A 109 -11.36 12.05 20.92
CA GLU A 109 -11.62 10.68 20.48
C GLU A 109 -11.27 10.54 19.00
N MET A 110 -10.73 9.36 18.63
CA MET A 110 -10.45 9.00 17.25
C MET A 110 -11.27 7.77 16.85
N GLU A 111 -11.96 7.89 15.72
CA GLU A 111 -12.65 6.78 15.06
C GLU A 111 -12.02 6.51 13.70
N ALA A 112 -11.68 5.25 13.43
CA ALA A 112 -11.28 4.80 12.10
C ALA A 112 -12.38 3.91 11.53
N ARG A 113 -12.91 4.27 10.36
CA ARG A 113 -13.91 3.50 9.62
C ARG A 113 -13.33 3.01 8.30
N LYS A 114 -13.58 1.74 8.02
CA LYS A 114 -13.27 1.10 6.74
C LYS A 114 -14.54 1.03 5.90
N ASP A 115 -14.41 1.35 4.61
CA ASP A 115 -15.44 1.20 3.59
C ASP A 115 -16.81 1.83 3.94
N TYR A 116 -16.79 3.04 4.53
CA TYR A 116 -17.99 3.65 5.10
C TYR A 116 -18.98 4.15 4.03
N TRP A 117 -18.47 4.76 2.95
CA TRP A 117 -19.27 5.23 1.81
C TRP A 117 -18.85 4.58 0.48
N SER A 118 -17.59 4.16 0.36
CA SER A 118 -17.02 3.55 -0.84
C SER A 118 -15.96 2.51 -0.48
N SER A 119 -15.46 1.74 -1.45
CA SER A 119 -14.45 0.69 -1.21
C SER A 119 -13.38 0.67 -2.32
N PRO A 120 -12.10 0.45 -1.97
CA PRO A 120 -11.53 0.52 -0.63
C PRO A 120 -11.50 1.97 -0.10
N GLN A 121 -11.85 2.18 1.16
CA GLN A 121 -11.84 3.49 1.80
C GLN A 121 -11.35 3.42 3.25
N ARG A 122 -10.65 4.48 3.69
CA ARG A 122 -10.36 4.79 5.10
C ARG A 122 -10.82 6.20 5.44
N VAL A 123 -11.63 6.28 6.48
CA VAL A 123 -12.08 7.53 7.09
C VAL A 123 -11.56 7.55 8.52
N VAL A 124 -10.71 8.51 8.84
CA VAL A 124 -10.30 8.78 10.22
C VAL A 124 -10.99 10.05 10.68
N LYS A 125 -11.77 9.98 11.76
CA LYS A 125 -12.40 11.14 12.39
C LYS A 125 -11.77 11.37 13.75
N ILE A 126 -11.36 12.61 14.01
CA ILE A 126 -10.90 13.07 15.31
C ILE A 126 -11.90 14.12 15.79
N THR A 127 -12.54 13.86 16.92
CA THR A 127 -13.40 14.83 17.60
C THR A 127 -12.67 15.34 18.84
N ALA A 128 -12.52 16.65 18.97
CA ALA A 128 -11.80 17.28 20.08
C ALA A 128 -12.62 18.45 20.70
N PRO A 129 -12.45 18.75 22.00
CA PRO A 129 -13.16 19.86 22.65
C PRO A 129 -12.71 21.24 22.17
N ASN A 130 -11.43 21.37 21.83
CA ASN A 130 -10.79 22.60 21.39
C ASN A 130 -9.56 22.28 20.53
N ARG A 131 -8.95 23.33 19.98
CA ARG A 131 -7.79 23.25 19.08
C ARG A 131 -6.57 22.63 19.77
N GLU A 132 -6.28 23.05 20.99
CA GLU A 132 -5.10 22.64 21.75
C GLU A 132 -5.15 21.13 22.03
N ALA A 133 -6.30 20.61 22.43
CA ALA A 133 -6.54 19.18 22.65
C ALA A 133 -6.44 18.36 21.35
N PHE A 134 -6.84 18.93 20.20
CA PHE A 134 -6.62 18.30 18.90
C PHE A 134 -5.13 18.22 18.58
N LEU A 135 -4.39 19.33 18.70
CA LEU A 135 -2.98 19.40 18.32
C LEU A 135 -2.12 18.40 19.12
N GLN A 136 -2.36 18.33 20.44
CA GLN A 136 -1.68 17.36 21.30
C GLN A 136 -1.98 15.92 20.88
N PHE A 137 -3.26 15.60 20.63
CA PHE A 137 -3.67 14.26 20.23
C PHE A 137 -3.15 13.89 18.83
N PHE A 138 -3.18 14.84 17.90
CA PHE A 138 -2.66 14.63 16.55
C PHE A 138 -1.16 14.37 16.60
N GLU A 139 -0.39 15.13 17.39
CA GLU A 139 1.04 14.89 17.55
C GLU A 139 1.32 13.48 18.07
N GLU A 140 0.54 12.99 19.04
CA GLU A 140 0.69 11.64 19.59
C GLU A 140 0.31 10.53 18.59
N LYS A 141 -0.69 10.77 17.73
CA LYS A 141 -1.30 9.72 16.87
C LYS A 141 -0.97 9.84 15.38
N LYS A 142 -0.32 10.91 14.92
CA LYS A 142 -0.09 11.20 13.49
C LYS A 142 0.52 10.02 12.73
N GLU A 143 1.50 9.32 13.30
CA GLU A 143 2.13 8.15 12.69
C GLU A 143 1.17 6.95 12.55
N THR A 144 0.30 6.74 13.54
CA THR A 144 -0.73 5.69 13.48
C THR A 144 -1.76 6.01 12.40
N ILE A 145 -2.20 7.27 12.32
CA ILE A 145 -3.16 7.75 11.33
C ILE A 145 -2.57 7.61 9.91
N LEU A 146 -1.31 8.01 9.75
CA LEU A 146 -0.57 7.82 8.51
C LEU A 146 -0.54 6.34 8.11
N GLY A 147 -0.18 5.44 9.02
CA GLY A 147 -0.16 4.00 8.79
C GLY A 147 -1.50 3.46 8.25
N ILE A 148 -2.62 3.90 8.84
CA ILE A 148 -3.98 3.51 8.41
C ILE A 148 -4.26 3.96 6.97
N GLN A 149 -3.92 5.19 6.62
CA GLN A 149 -4.17 5.74 5.28
C GLN A 149 -3.25 5.12 4.22
N MET A 150 -2.01 4.76 4.60
CA MET A 150 -1.06 4.09 3.71
C MET A 150 -1.50 2.66 3.43
N GLN A 151 -2.05 2.00 4.45
CA GLN A 151 -2.69 0.71 4.25
C GLN A 151 -3.87 0.81 3.28
N SER A 152 -4.67 1.88 3.34
CA SER A 152 -5.74 2.14 2.35
C SER A 152 -5.20 2.20 0.93
N GLU A 153 -4.11 2.95 0.72
CA GLU A 153 -3.49 3.10 -0.60
C GLU A 153 -2.97 1.77 -1.14
N ARG A 154 -2.31 0.98 -0.27
CA ARG A 154 -1.87 -0.37 -0.64
C ARG A 154 -3.03 -1.29 -0.97
N GLU A 155 -4.11 -1.29 -0.18
CA GLU A 155 -5.30 -2.10 -0.45
C GLU A 155 -5.98 -1.73 -1.78
N ARG A 156 -6.06 -0.42 -2.08
CA ARG A 156 -6.65 0.10 -3.33
C ARG A 156 -5.83 -0.32 -4.54
N ILE A 157 -4.51 -0.14 -4.48
CA ILE A 157 -3.60 -0.55 -5.56
C ILE A 157 -3.59 -2.07 -5.71
N TYR A 158 -3.55 -2.83 -4.61
CA TYR A 158 -3.67 -4.28 -4.63
C TYR A 158 -4.95 -4.74 -5.31
N SER A 159 -6.11 -4.16 -4.95
CA SER A 159 -7.39 -4.51 -5.57
C SER A 159 -7.39 -4.26 -7.07
N LEU A 160 -6.71 -3.20 -7.53
CA LEU A 160 -6.53 -2.90 -8.94
C LEU A 160 -5.62 -3.93 -9.62
N PHE A 161 -4.46 -4.20 -9.04
CA PHE A 161 -3.48 -5.11 -9.61
C PHE A 161 -4.01 -6.54 -9.68
N LYS A 162 -4.73 -6.98 -8.66
CA LYS A 162 -5.41 -8.28 -8.64
C LYS A 162 -6.43 -8.42 -9.76
N ALA A 163 -7.16 -7.35 -10.10
CA ALA A 163 -8.17 -7.37 -11.16
C ALA A 163 -7.55 -7.47 -12.56
N PHE A 164 -6.36 -6.89 -12.75
CA PHE A 164 -5.61 -6.89 -14.01
C PHE A 164 -4.32 -7.70 -13.92
N ARG A 165 -4.32 -8.76 -13.09
CA ARG A 165 -3.12 -9.53 -12.80
C ARG A 165 -2.67 -10.36 -13.99
N ASP A 166 -1.36 -10.50 -14.15
CA ASP A 166 -0.80 -11.48 -15.07
C ASP A 166 -0.71 -12.85 -14.38
N ILE A 167 -1.64 -13.76 -14.74
CA ILE A 167 -1.70 -15.10 -14.16
C ILE A 167 -0.44 -15.90 -14.52
N THR A 168 0.05 -15.78 -15.75
CA THR A 168 1.22 -16.55 -16.20
C THR A 168 2.47 -16.14 -15.42
N LEU A 169 2.69 -14.84 -15.24
CA LEU A 169 3.80 -14.34 -14.43
C LEU A 169 3.67 -14.80 -12.97
N ARG A 170 2.47 -14.68 -12.39
CA ARG A 170 2.18 -15.13 -11.02
C ARG A 170 2.54 -16.60 -10.82
N GLU A 171 2.14 -17.48 -11.74
CA GLU A 171 2.44 -18.91 -11.66
C GLU A 171 3.94 -19.21 -11.86
N LYS A 172 4.65 -18.44 -12.69
CA LYS A 172 6.11 -18.56 -12.83
C LYS A 172 6.84 -18.21 -11.54
N ILE A 173 6.44 -17.13 -10.87
CA ILE A 173 7.01 -16.74 -9.58
C ILE A 173 6.69 -17.79 -8.51
N HIS A 174 5.44 -18.26 -8.49
CA HIS A 174 5.01 -19.32 -7.56
C HIS A 174 5.86 -20.58 -7.68
N LYS A 175 6.04 -21.10 -8.90
CA LYS A 175 6.85 -22.29 -9.14
C LYS A 175 8.32 -22.11 -8.79
N ALA A 176 8.86 -20.90 -8.89
CA ALA A 176 10.27 -20.64 -8.64
C ALA A 176 10.58 -20.35 -7.16
N TYR A 177 9.63 -19.77 -6.42
CA TYR A 177 9.89 -19.22 -5.09
C TYR A 177 8.90 -19.67 -4.01
N ASP A 178 7.95 -20.57 -4.29
CA ASP A 178 6.97 -21.07 -3.33
C ASP A 178 6.12 -19.97 -2.65
N PHE A 179 5.91 -18.87 -3.37
CA PHE A 179 5.04 -17.79 -2.94
C PHE A 179 4.41 -17.10 -4.13
N THR A 180 3.32 -16.39 -3.89
CA THR A 180 2.64 -15.64 -4.93
C THR A 180 2.78 -14.14 -4.69
N LEU A 181 2.92 -13.39 -5.78
CA LEU A 181 2.85 -11.93 -5.81
C LEU A 181 1.83 -11.52 -6.88
N GLU A 182 1.00 -10.54 -6.56
CA GLU A 182 0.04 -9.94 -7.49
C GLU A 182 0.71 -8.77 -8.22
N MET A 183 1.04 -8.99 -9.49
CA MET A 183 1.58 -7.96 -10.38
C MET A 183 0.59 -7.71 -11.52
N PRO A 184 0.33 -6.44 -11.89
CA PRO A 184 -0.54 -6.12 -13.01
C PRO A 184 0.13 -6.52 -14.34
N SER A 185 -0.65 -6.60 -15.41
CA SER A 185 -0.10 -6.79 -16.76
C SER A 185 0.96 -5.74 -17.13
N GLY A 186 1.89 -6.15 -18.00
CA GLY A 186 3.00 -5.33 -18.49
C GLY A 186 4.33 -5.57 -17.77
N PHE A 187 4.33 -6.32 -16.67
CA PHE A 187 5.55 -6.86 -16.09
C PHE A 187 6.00 -8.12 -16.85
N TYR A 188 7.31 -8.26 -17.06
CA TYR A 188 7.93 -9.43 -17.68
C TYR A 188 9.24 -9.79 -16.98
N ILE A 189 9.61 -11.07 -17.01
CA ILE A 189 10.89 -11.56 -16.46
C ILE A 189 12.00 -11.23 -17.47
N ALA A 190 12.92 -10.36 -17.09
CA ALA A 190 14.08 -9.98 -17.89
C ALA A 190 15.25 -10.95 -17.71
N LYS A 191 15.46 -11.44 -16.48
CA LYS A 191 16.42 -12.50 -16.16
C LYS A 191 15.90 -13.37 -15.03
N GLN A 192 16.26 -14.65 -15.04
CA GLN A 192 15.91 -15.60 -13.99
C GLN A 192 17.01 -16.65 -13.83
N TYR A 193 17.37 -16.91 -12.59
CA TYR A 193 18.27 -17.95 -12.11
C TYR A 193 17.58 -18.70 -10.95
N SER A 194 18.27 -19.67 -10.34
CA SER A 194 17.70 -20.50 -9.26
C SER A 194 17.24 -19.67 -8.04
N ASN A 195 17.99 -18.64 -7.68
CA ASN A 195 17.75 -17.84 -6.49
C ASN A 195 17.60 -16.33 -6.78
N PHE A 196 17.46 -15.94 -8.06
CA PHE A 196 17.34 -14.55 -8.48
C PHE A 196 16.36 -14.41 -9.66
N ALA A 197 15.49 -13.41 -9.61
CA ALA A 197 14.69 -12.98 -10.74
C ALA A 197 14.71 -11.46 -10.85
N TRP A 198 14.89 -10.96 -12.06
CA TRP A 198 14.74 -9.55 -12.40
C TRP A 198 13.52 -9.39 -13.31
N ILE A 199 12.53 -8.67 -12.83
CA ILE A 199 11.22 -8.48 -13.44
C ILE A 199 11.06 -7.00 -13.73
N ARG A 200 10.61 -6.64 -14.93
CA ARG A 200 10.58 -5.26 -15.40
C ARG A 200 9.24 -4.91 -15.99
N LYS A 201 8.87 -3.65 -15.87
CA LYS A 201 7.82 -3.00 -16.65
C LYS A 201 8.39 -1.73 -17.22
N GLU A 202 8.38 -1.65 -18.55
CA GLU A 202 8.88 -0.51 -19.31
C GLU A 202 7.68 0.22 -19.93
N ALA A 203 7.48 1.48 -19.54
CA ALA A 203 6.52 2.38 -20.14
C ALA A 203 7.25 3.50 -20.88
N LYS A 204 6.51 4.30 -21.66
CA LYS A 204 7.10 5.37 -22.48
C LYS A 204 7.99 6.35 -21.69
N ASN A 205 7.58 6.69 -20.47
CA ASN A 205 8.21 7.75 -19.67
C ASN A 205 8.72 7.28 -18.30
N ASN A 206 8.55 6.00 -17.96
CA ASN A 206 9.01 5.45 -16.69
C ASN A 206 9.23 3.95 -16.80
N SER A 207 10.00 3.43 -15.86
CA SER A 207 10.26 2.01 -15.69
C SER A 207 10.14 1.63 -14.23
N GLN A 208 9.59 0.46 -13.97
CA GLN A 208 9.59 -0.18 -12.65
C GLN A 208 10.30 -1.51 -12.76
N GLY A 209 11.18 -1.80 -11.81
CA GLY A 209 11.81 -3.10 -11.69
C GLY A 209 11.55 -3.71 -10.33
N ILE A 210 11.43 -5.04 -10.32
CA ILE A 210 11.38 -5.86 -9.12
C ILE A 210 12.49 -6.90 -9.25
N MET A 211 13.29 -7.02 -8.22
CA MET A 211 14.21 -8.13 -8.02
C MET A 211 13.69 -8.98 -6.86
N ILE A 212 13.73 -10.28 -7.07
CA ILE A 212 13.45 -11.28 -6.05
C ILE A 212 14.73 -12.07 -5.90
N TYR A 213 15.24 -12.17 -4.68
CA TYR A 213 16.39 -13.02 -4.41
C TYR A 213 16.31 -13.70 -3.06
N SER A 214 16.98 -14.85 -2.97
CA SER A 214 17.01 -15.64 -1.74
C SER A 214 18.34 -16.35 -1.52
N TYR A 215 18.61 -16.67 -0.26
CA TYR A 215 19.79 -17.41 0.20
C TYR A 215 19.48 -18.12 1.52
N ASP A 216 20.27 -19.12 1.87
CA ASP A 216 20.06 -19.91 3.09
C ASP A 216 20.15 -19.03 4.35
N PHE A 217 19.21 -19.24 5.27
CA PHE A 217 19.25 -18.55 6.57
C PHE A 217 20.23 -19.26 7.50
N ALA A 218 21.38 -18.62 7.73
CA ALA A 218 22.39 -19.10 8.66
C ALA A 218 22.20 -18.52 10.07
N ASP A 219 22.06 -17.19 10.16
CA ASP A 219 21.92 -16.46 11.42
C ASP A 219 21.34 -15.06 11.19
N THR A 220 21.16 -14.30 12.28
CA THR A 220 20.58 -12.96 12.27
C THR A 220 21.43 -11.89 11.59
N SER A 221 22.68 -12.18 11.20
CA SER A 221 23.47 -11.26 10.35
C SER A 221 22.81 -11.02 9.00
N ALA A 222 21.87 -11.87 8.58
CA ALA A 222 20.98 -11.63 7.43
C ALA A 222 20.27 -10.27 7.47
N PHE A 223 20.06 -9.72 8.67
CA PHE A 223 19.40 -8.43 8.91
C PHE A 223 20.37 -7.27 9.14
N ASP A 224 21.69 -7.52 9.05
CA ASP A 224 22.69 -6.47 9.14
C ASP A 224 22.62 -5.52 7.92
N PRO A 225 22.53 -4.19 8.13
CA PRO A 225 22.46 -3.22 7.04
C PRO A 225 23.60 -3.32 6.02
N THR A 226 24.83 -3.59 6.47
CA THR A 226 25.99 -3.72 5.58
C THR A 226 25.85 -4.95 4.70
N ARG A 227 25.45 -6.09 5.29
CA ARG A 227 25.21 -7.34 4.56
C ARG A 227 24.09 -7.19 3.53
N ILE A 228 22.97 -6.55 3.89
CA ILE A 228 21.84 -6.30 2.97
C ILE A 228 22.32 -5.53 1.74
N ILE A 229 23.06 -4.43 1.93
CA ILE A 229 23.55 -3.62 0.82
C ILE A 229 24.61 -4.36 0.01
N SER A 230 25.58 -5.03 0.64
CA SER A 230 26.63 -5.73 -0.08
C SER A 230 26.09 -6.88 -0.92
N TYR A 231 25.10 -7.62 -0.39
CA TYR A 231 24.48 -8.71 -1.11
C TYR A 231 23.67 -8.19 -2.29
N ARG A 232 22.86 -7.14 -2.09
CA ARG A 232 22.16 -6.45 -3.18
C ARG A 232 23.13 -6.02 -4.28
N ASP A 233 24.19 -5.29 -3.94
CA ASP A 233 25.16 -4.76 -4.91
C ASP A 233 25.91 -5.88 -5.65
N SER A 234 26.18 -7.03 -5.01
CA SER A 234 26.76 -8.19 -5.69
C SER A 234 25.83 -8.75 -6.78
N LEU A 235 24.54 -8.89 -6.47
CA LEU A 235 23.55 -9.40 -7.42
C LEU A 235 23.29 -8.40 -8.55
N THR A 236 23.17 -7.11 -8.25
CA THR A 236 22.91 -6.09 -9.28
C THR A 236 24.11 -5.90 -10.20
N LYS A 237 25.35 -6.00 -9.68
CA LYS A 237 26.56 -5.96 -10.51
C LYS A 237 26.62 -7.11 -11.50
N GLU A 238 26.23 -8.31 -11.09
CA GLU A 238 26.28 -9.50 -11.94
C GLU A 238 25.09 -9.56 -12.92
N PHE A 239 23.88 -9.27 -12.43
CA PHE A 239 22.66 -9.59 -13.15
C PHE A 239 21.91 -8.38 -13.71
N VAL A 240 22.21 -7.16 -13.29
CA VAL A 240 21.48 -5.94 -13.71
C VAL A 240 22.42 -4.96 -14.41
N PRO A 241 22.73 -5.20 -15.71
CA PRO A 241 23.58 -4.31 -16.48
C PRO A 241 22.87 -2.98 -16.73
N GLY A 242 23.65 -1.92 -16.85
CA GLY A 242 23.18 -0.63 -17.34
C GLY A 242 23.11 -0.59 -18.87
N PRO A 243 22.79 0.57 -19.45
CA PRO A 243 22.58 0.72 -20.89
C PRO A 243 23.89 0.71 -21.69
N THR A 244 25.04 0.96 -21.05
CA THR A 244 26.36 1.01 -21.67
C THR A 244 27.20 -0.20 -21.25
N GLU A 245 28.16 -0.60 -22.09
CA GLU A 245 29.03 -1.75 -21.80
C GLU A 245 29.83 -1.54 -20.51
N GLY A 246 29.84 -2.56 -19.65
CA GLY A 246 30.51 -2.51 -18.35
C GLY A 246 29.81 -1.66 -17.28
N SER A 247 28.65 -1.07 -17.57
CA SER A 247 27.82 -0.38 -16.58
C SER A 247 26.88 -1.36 -15.85
N TYR A 248 26.57 -1.08 -14.59
CA TYR A 248 25.73 -1.94 -13.76
C TYR A 248 25.04 -1.16 -12.65
N MET A 249 23.92 -1.66 -12.17
CA MET A 249 23.19 -1.04 -11.06
C MET A 249 23.93 -1.24 -9.72
N ALA A 250 23.97 -0.18 -8.91
CA ALA A 250 24.48 -0.20 -7.53
C ALA A 250 23.68 0.75 -6.63
N VAL A 251 23.83 0.61 -5.32
CA VAL A 251 23.30 1.58 -4.36
C VAL A 251 24.09 2.89 -4.42
N SER A 252 23.40 4.02 -4.53
CA SER A 252 23.98 5.34 -4.40
C SER A 252 24.08 5.73 -2.93
N LYS A 253 25.30 6.03 -2.48
CA LYS A 253 25.60 6.48 -1.10
C LYS A 253 26.11 7.93 -1.05
N LYS A 254 26.03 8.66 -2.17
CA LYS A 254 26.71 9.95 -2.34
C LYS A 254 25.96 11.11 -1.68
N TYR A 255 24.63 11.14 -1.83
CA TYR A 255 23.81 12.29 -1.41
C TYR A 255 22.79 11.91 -0.33
N ILE A 256 22.19 10.73 -0.44
CA ILE A 256 21.23 10.19 0.53
C ILE A 256 21.75 8.81 0.94
N GLN A 257 21.94 8.60 2.24
CA GLN A 257 22.28 7.28 2.76
C GLN A 257 21.03 6.40 2.76
N PRO A 258 21.16 5.09 2.48
CA PRO A 258 20.05 4.16 2.67
C PRO A 258 19.54 4.20 4.10
N GLU A 259 18.23 4.23 4.26
CA GLU A 259 17.54 4.08 5.54
C GLU A 259 17.13 2.63 5.75
N PHE A 260 17.24 2.16 6.99
CA PHE A 260 16.87 0.82 7.40
C PHE A 260 15.87 0.91 8.55
N LYS A 261 14.81 0.10 8.49
CA LYS A 261 13.78 0.09 9.50
C LYS A 261 13.31 -1.33 9.76
N GLU A 262 13.30 -1.71 11.04
CA GLU A 262 12.62 -2.93 11.49
C GLU A 262 11.10 -2.75 11.34
N VAL A 263 10.46 -3.69 10.67
CA VAL A 263 9.03 -3.66 10.40
C VAL A 263 8.39 -5.03 10.59
N ASN A 264 7.10 -5.01 10.91
CA ASN A 264 6.25 -6.19 10.79
C ASN A 264 5.70 -6.24 9.35
N PHE A 265 6.34 -7.02 8.49
CA PHE A 265 5.95 -7.23 7.11
C PHE A 265 5.06 -8.48 7.00
N LEU A 266 3.74 -8.27 6.93
CA LEU A 266 2.73 -9.34 6.80
C LEU A 266 2.79 -10.40 7.91
N GLY A 267 3.09 -9.99 9.14
CA GLY A 267 3.25 -10.87 10.30
C GLY A 267 4.69 -11.33 10.53
N MET A 268 5.61 -11.07 9.60
CA MET A 268 7.00 -11.47 9.67
C MET A 268 7.88 -10.31 10.12
N TYR A 269 8.91 -10.60 10.90
CA TYR A 269 10.00 -9.65 11.14
C TYR A 269 10.76 -9.43 9.83
N ALA A 270 10.95 -8.15 9.46
CA ALA A 270 11.68 -7.78 8.26
C ALA A 270 12.47 -6.48 8.46
N ILE A 271 13.52 -6.33 7.65
CA ILE A 271 14.17 -5.03 7.45
C ILE A 271 13.63 -4.41 6.17
N GLU A 272 12.94 -3.28 6.31
CA GLU A 272 12.65 -2.36 5.21
C GLU A 272 13.90 -1.52 4.94
N THR A 273 14.39 -1.55 3.70
CA THR A 273 15.50 -0.69 3.25
C THR A 273 14.98 0.27 2.19
N ARG A 274 15.20 1.56 2.36
CA ARG A 274 14.92 2.60 1.35
C ARG A 274 16.20 3.28 0.94
N GLY A 275 16.43 3.44 -0.35
CA GLY A 275 17.69 3.94 -0.85
C GLY A 275 17.56 4.56 -2.24
N LEU A 276 18.63 5.19 -2.70
CA LEU A 276 18.78 5.52 -4.10
C LEU A 276 19.64 4.47 -4.78
N TRP A 277 19.29 4.09 -5.99
CA TRP A 277 20.16 3.33 -6.90
C TRP A 277 20.73 4.28 -7.95
N LYS A 278 21.90 3.92 -8.45
CA LYS A 278 22.54 4.51 -9.62
C LYS A 278 23.04 3.40 -10.54
N VAL A 279 23.39 3.76 -11.75
CA VAL A 279 24.21 2.92 -12.61
C VAL A 279 25.65 3.39 -12.51
N GLU A 280 26.56 2.51 -12.16
CA GLU A 280 28.00 2.80 -12.24
C GLU A 280 28.40 2.96 -13.70
N ASN A 281 29.21 3.98 -13.98
CA ASN A 281 29.60 4.38 -15.35
C ASN A 281 28.45 4.94 -16.22
N ASP A 282 27.36 5.40 -15.61
CA ASP A 282 26.26 6.09 -16.28
C ASP A 282 25.60 7.13 -15.34
N PHE A 283 24.61 7.87 -15.82
CA PHE A 283 23.84 8.88 -15.08
C PHE A 283 22.44 8.39 -14.68
N MET A 284 22.04 7.18 -15.07
CA MET A 284 20.77 6.59 -14.64
C MET A 284 20.72 6.36 -13.12
N GLY A 285 19.56 6.60 -12.53
CA GLY A 285 19.32 6.34 -11.12
C GLY A 285 17.89 6.63 -10.71
N GLY A 286 17.57 6.32 -9.45
CA GLY A 286 16.24 6.51 -8.90
C GLY A 286 16.12 5.94 -7.48
N PRO A 287 14.90 5.94 -6.91
CA PRO A 287 14.63 5.34 -5.62
C PRO A 287 14.43 3.82 -5.71
N PHE A 288 14.72 3.14 -4.61
CA PHE A 288 14.33 1.76 -4.36
C PHE A 288 13.80 1.57 -2.94
N VAL A 289 13.01 0.51 -2.76
CA VAL A 289 12.54 0.00 -1.47
C VAL A 289 12.68 -1.52 -1.49
N SER A 290 13.18 -2.12 -0.42
CA SER A 290 13.24 -3.56 -0.28
C SER A 290 12.78 -4.05 1.09
N TYR A 291 12.31 -5.29 1.13
CA TYR A 291 11.92 -5.98 2.36
C TYR A 291 12.69 -7.29 2.43
N THR A 292 13.56 -7.41 3.43
CA THR A 292 14.34 -8.63 3.70
C THR A 292 13.77 -9.34 4.92
N PHE A 293 13.32 -10.59 4.75
CA PHE A 293 12.65 -11.39 5.77
C PHE A 293 13.01 -12.87 5.64
N VAL A 294 12.64 -13.68 6.62
CA VAL A 294 12.90 -15.13 6.63
C VAL A 294 11.63 -15.90 6.32
N ASP A 295 11.71 -16.82 5.36
CA ASP A 295 10.75 -17.90 5.16
C ASP A 295 11.17 -19.06 6.06
N GLU A 296 10.64 -19.06 7.30
CA GLU A 296 11.03 -19.99 8.35
C GLU A 296 10.81 -21.45 7.95
N LYS A 297 9.74 -21.74 7.19
CA LYS A 297 9.41 -23.10 6.75
C LYS A 297 10.50 -23.71 5.87
N ARG A 298 11.14 -22.88 5.05
CA ARG A 298 12.16 -23.32 4.07
C ARG A 298 13.58 -22.91 4.47
N ASN A 299 13.75 -22.35 5.67
CA ASN A 299 15.02 -21.88 6.21
C ASN A 299 15.83 -21.01 5.23
N ARG A 300 15.18 -20.02 4.62
CA ARG A 300 15.82 -19.10 3.66
C ARG A 300 15.45 -17.65 3.94
N VAL A 301 16.39 -16.76 3.66
CA VAL A 301 16.16 -15.33 3.57
C VAL A 301 15.60 -15.02 2.19
N ILE A 302 14.58 -14.18 2.13
CA ILE A 302 14.00 -13.65 0.90
C ILE A 302 14.09 -12.13 0.96
N THR A 303 14.49 -11.52 -0.14
CA THR A 303 14.37 -10.08 -0.34
C THR A 303 13.49 -9.79 -1.55
N LEU A 304 12.46 -8.98 -1.34
CA LEU A 304 11.70 -8.33 -2.41
C LEU A 304 12.24 -6.91 -2.57
N ASP A 305 12.82 -6.58 -3.72
CA ASP A 305 13.51 -5.31 -3.97
C ASP A 305 12.90 -4.61 -5.18
N GLY A 306 12.38 -3.41 -4.99
CA GLY A 306 11.62 -2.67 -5.99
C GLY A 306 12.26 -1.32 -6.25
N TYR A 307 12.47 -0.99 -7.52
CA TYR A 307 13.05 0.29 -7.91
C TYR A 307 12.26 0.96 -9.04
N ALA A 308 12.32 2.29 -9.08
CA ALA A 308 11.69 3.08 -10.12
C ALA A 308 12.71 3.94 -10.86
N TYR A 309 12.55 4.07 -12.17
CA TYR A 309 13.25 5.02 -13.03
C TYR A 309 12.22 5.96 -13.67
N ALA A 310 12.35 7.25 -13.40
CA ALA A 310 11.55 8.29 -14.06
C ALA A 310 12.28 9.64 -13.91
N PRO A 311 13.24 9.96 -14.80
CA PRO A 311 14.19 11.05 -14.60
C PRO A 311 13.52 12.42 -14.49
N ASN A 312 12.41 12.63 -15.22
CA ASN A 312 11.70 13.90 -15.31
C ASN A 312 10.25 13.83 -14.80
N ALA A 313 9.93 12.86 -13.95
CA ALA A 313 8.58 12.69 -13.42
C ALA A 313 8.57 12.32 -11.93
N PRO A 314 7.48 12.64 -11.20
CA PRO A 314 7.25 12.17 -9.84
C PRO A 314 7.35 10.65 -9.74
N LYS A 315 7.92 10.15 -8.65
CA LYS A 315 8.23 8.73 -8.40
C LYS A 315 7.54 8.17 -7.16
N ARG A 316 7.01 9.02 -6.26
CA ARG A 316 6.30 8.57 -5.05
C ARG A 316 5.24 7.52 -5.37
N ASP A 317 4.38 7.79 -6.34
CA ASP A 317 3.28 6.90 -6.68
C ASP A 317 3.78 5.56 -7.26
N LEU A 318 4.91 5.55 -7.98
CA LEU A 318 5.55 4.33 -8.47
C LEU A 318 6.13 3.50 -7.32
N MET A 319 6.68 4.16 -6.30
CA MET A 319 7.18 3.51 -5.08
C MET A 319 6.03 2.89 -4.28
N ILE A 320 4.93 3.61 -4.09
CA ILE A 320 3.73 3.06 -3.42
C ILE A 320 3.18 1.85 -4.19
N GLN A 321 3.21 1.88 -5.53
CA GLN A 321 2.82 0.73 -6.35
C GLN A 321 3.73 -0.49 -6.15
N LEU A 322 5.05 -0.28 -6.11
CA LEU A 322 6.03 -1.35 -5.85
C LEU A 322 5.79 -1.99 -4.48
N GLU A 323 5.64 -1.18 -3.44
CA GLU A 323 5.33 -1.68 -2.11
C GLU A 323 3.98 -2.40 -2.07
N SER A 324 2.96 -1.90 -2.76
CA SER A 324 1.65 -2.56 -2.83
C SER A 324 1.74 -3.97 -3.44
N MET A 325 2.64 -4.19 -4.40
CA MET A 325 2.94 -5.52 -4.92
C MET A 325 3.64 -6.38 -3.87
N PHE A 326 4.57 -5.84 -3.07
CA PHE A 326 5.22 -6.62 -2.01
C PHE A 326 4.24 -7.02 -0.90
N TYR A 327 3.34 -6.13 -0.47
CA TYR A 327 2.29 -6.47 0.50
C TYR A 327 1.23 -7.44 -0.04
N SER A 328 1.30 -7.83 -1.32
CA SER A 328 0.47 -8.89 -1.89
C SER A 328 1.01 -10.30 -1.65
N LEU A 329 2.24 -10.40 -1.13
CA LEU A 329 2.94 -11.66 -0.88
C LEU A 329 2.08 -12.65 -0.10
N LYS A 330 2.06 -13.89 -0.59
CA LYS A 330 1.54 -15.03 0.15
C LYS A 330 2.51 -16.19 0.02
N LEU A 331 3.18 -16.52 1.12
CA LEU A 331 4.00 -17.72 1.24
C LEU A 331 3.10 -18.96 1.21
N ASP A 332 3.57 -20.01 0.55
CA ASP A 332 2.92 -21.31 0.61
C ASP A 332 3.04 -21.89 2.03
N LYS A 333 1.90 -22.34 2.55
CA LYS A 333 1.78 -23.02 3.85
C LYS A 333 2.59 -24.29 3.90
#